data_AF-A0A643EYQ3-F1
#
_entry.id   AF-A0A643EYQ3-F1
#
_cell.length_a   1.000
_cell.length_b   1.000
_cell.length_c   1.000
_cell.angle_alpha   90.00
_cell.angle_beta   90.00
_cell.angle_gamma   90.00
#
_symmetry.space_group_name_H-M   'P 1'
#
loop_
_entity.id
_entity.type
_entity.pdbx_description
1 polymer ?
#
loop_
_entity_poly.entity_id
_entity_poly.type
_entity_poly.pdbx_seq_one_letter_code
_entity_poly.pdbx_strand_id
1 'polypeptide(L)'
;MSKATIGLCAFCQKEKKLSRSHAIPNSYFRSAKSNGQAVKYKTDNSPNSLTQASGDCPMLCAECESHFNVNFDIPLQQIIEKLDRQRTICANDARSFSRAMLSVAWRASKSYAEFYQNFKLSRHHEDQIKSLFSDNSHKSLAHYAVRISRLFDHIHGNDVNLAKIMLSPRILRNKNGVNLTFMFGGCFIEILSPRPPRPTAVSEHYLKTGLGKNNIRTISVYAVPGYGENMLRMLEKDREDHVTPSFRRFTAPN
;
A
#
# COMPACT_ATOMS: atom_id res chain seq x y z
N MET A 1 9.98 -11.53 25.38
CA MET A 1 10.02 -10.07 25.06
C MET A 1 11.19 -9.83 24.10
N SER A 2 10.95 -9.28 22.92
CA SER A 2 12.05 -8.94 22.00
C SER A 2 12.94 -7.87 22.64
N LYS A 3 14.27 -8.05 22.59
CA LYS A 3 15.23 -7.04 23.07
C LYS A 3 14.93 -5.70 22.39
N ALA A 4 14.99 -4.62 23.18
CA ALA A 4 14.83 -3.27 22.66
C ALA A 4 15.94 -2.97 21.64
N THR A 5 15.57 -2.49 20.46
CA THR A 5 16.54 -2.04 19.45
C THR A 5 16.80 -0.54 19.64
N ILE A 6 18.03 -0.15 19.96
CA ILE A 6 18.47 1.25 19.93
C ILE A 6 19.04 1.54 18.54
N GLY A 7 18.72 2.71 17.98
CA GLY A 7 19.25 3.15 16.70
C GLY A 7 18.75 4.53 16.30
N LEU A 8 19.17 5.00 15.13
CA LEU A 8 18.72 6.28 14.59
C LEU A 8 17.29 6.17 14.05
N CYS A 9 16.39 6.99 14.59
CA CYS A 9 15.03 7.09 14.07
C CYS A 9 15.06 7.63 12.63
N ALA A 10 14.47 6.90 11.68
CA ALA A 10 14.50 7.27 10.27
C ALA A 10 13.87 8.64 9.98
N PHE A 11 12.96 9.12 10.83
CA PHE A 11 12.33 10.43 10.66
C PHE A 11 13.11 11.55 11.35
N CYS A 12 13.18 11.55 12.69
CA CYS A 12 13.77 12.64 13.46
C CYS A 12 15.31 12.58 13.54
N GLN A 13 15.94 11.50 13.05
CA GLN A 13 17.39 11.31 12.99
C GLN A 13 18.09 11.36 14.36
N LYS A 14 17.34 11.18 15.45
CA LYS A 14 17.88 11.06 16.81
C LYS A 14 18.06 9.60 17.18
N GLU A 15 19.14 9.28 17.90
CA GLU A 15 19.33 7.96 18.49
C GLU A 15 18.33 7.75 19.62
N LYS A 16 17.46 6.75 19.47
CA LYS A 16 16.38 6.41 20.40
C LYS A 16 16.08 4.92 20.36
N LYS A 17 15.28 4.45 21.33
CA LYS A 17 14.62 3.14 21.22
C LYS A 17 13.66 3.16 20.04
N LEU A 18 13.84 2.22 19.11
CA LEU A 18 13.03 2.08 17.91
C LEU A 18 11.86 1.13 18.16
N SER A 19 10.70 1.55 17.66
CA SER A 19 9.48 0.76 17.56
C SER A 19 9.51 -0.15 16.34
N ARG A 20 8.77 -1.25 16.40
CA ARG A 20 8.45 -2.10 15.24
C ARG A 20 7.44 -1.38 14.37
N SER A 21 7.94 -0.55 13.46
CA SER A 21 7.11 0.28 12.59
C SER A 21 6.70 -0.47 11.33
N HIS A 22 5.51 -0.20 10.82
CA HIS A 22 5.04 -0.72 9.54
C HIS A 22 5.00 0.38 8.47
N ALA A 23 5.35 0.05 7.23
CA ALA A 23 5.10 0.97 6.11
C ALA A 23 3.63 0.97 5.72
N ILE A 24 3.08 -0.17 5.28
CA ILE A 24 1.62 -0.38 5.16
C ILE A 24 1.07 -0.71 6.55
N PRO A 25 -0.02 -0.07 7.03
CA PRO A 25 -0.56 -0.32 8.37
C PRO A 25 -0.77 -1.80 8.70
N ASN A 26 -0.47 -2.19 9.95
CA ASN A 26 -0.54 -3.58 10.39
C ASN A 26 -1.95 -4.19 10.31
N SER A 27 -3.01 -3.38 10.30
CA SER A 27 -4.38 -3.84 10.06
C SER A 27 -4.49 -4.62 8.75
N TYR A 28 -3.82 -4.18 7.68
CA TYR A 28 -3.84 -4.88 6.39
C TYR A 28 -3.07 -6.21 6.43
N PHE A 29 -1.88 -6.25 7.05
CA PHE A 29 -1.14 -7.50 7.24
C PHE A 29 -1.91 -8.51 8.09
N ARG A 30 -2.62 -8.05 9.12
CA ARG A 30 -3.48 -8.93 9.94
C ARG A 30 -4.66 -9.45 9.14
N SER A 31 -5.31 -8.60 8.33
CA SER A 31 -6.43 -9.02 7.49
C SER A 31 -6.05 -10.03 6.41
N ALA A 32 -4.80 -9.95 5.90
CA ALA A 32 -4.26 -10.90 4.94
C ALA A 32 -3.93 -12.28 5.54
N LYS A 33 -3.84 -12.38 6.88
CA LYS A 33 -3.53 -13.61 7.58
C LYS A 33 -4.80 -14.35 7.99
N SER A 34 -4.77 -15.68 7.93
CA SER A 34 -5.74 -16.54 8.64
C SER A 34 -4.96 -17.46 9.59
N ASN A 35 -5.39 -17.55 10.84
CA ASN A 35 -4.66 -18.25 11.92
C ASN A 35 -3.20 -17.77 12.08
N GLY A 36 -2.94 -16.47 11.89
CA GLY A 36 -1.62 -15.86 12.08
C GLY A 36 -0.64 -16.04 10.92
N GLN A 37 -1.01 -16.78 9.87
CA GLN A 37 -0.19 -17.00 8.68
C GLN A 37 -0.88 -16.42 7.43
N ALA A 38 -0.09 -15.93 6.49
CA ALA A 38 -0.51 -15.51 5.16
C ALA A 38 0.15 -16.39 4.11
N VAL A 39 -0.48 -16.49 2.94
CA VAL A 39 0.11 -17.17 1.78
C VAL A 39 1.09 -16.23 1.09
N LYS A 40 2.36 -16.61 1.04
CA LYS A 40 3.38 -15.96 0.23
C LYS A 40 3.43 -16.67 -1.11
N TYR A 41 2.87 -15.98 -2.09
CA TYR A 41 2.86 -16.42 -3.47
C TYR A 41 4.21 -16.15 -4.13
N LYS A 42 4.65 -17.13 -4.91
CA LYS A 42 5.85 -17.00 -5.73
C LYS A 42 5.44 -16.97 -7.19
N THR A 43 6.05 -16.05 -7.92
CA THR A 43 5.78 -15.82 -9.35
C THR A 43 6.47 -16.84 -10.26
N ASP A 44 7.39 -17.63 -9.71
CA ASP A 44 8.00 -18.78 -10.38
C ASP A 44 7.13 -20.05 -10.23
N ASN A 45 7.59 -21.15 -10.80
CA ASN A 45 6.89 -22.45 -10.70
C ASN A 45 7.07 -23.13 -9.35
N SER A 46 7.71 -22.48 -8.37
CA SER A 46 7.92 -23.12 -7.07
C SER A 46 6.65 -23.05 -6.21
N PRO A 47 6.52 -23.95 -5.21
CA PRO A 47 5.35 -23.98 -4.34
C PRO A 47 5.19 -22.68 -3.54
N ASN A 48 3.93 -22.30 -3.33
CA ASN A 48 3.58 -21.24 -2.39
C ASN A 48 4.04 -21.63 -0.98
N SER A 49 4.30 -20.63 -0.14
CA SER A 49 4.78 -20.85 1.22
C SER A 49 3.93 -20.05 2.20
N LEU A 50 3.85 -20.52 3.45
CA LEU A 50 3.22 -19.75 4.52
C LEU A 50 4.23 -18.78 5.11
N THR A 51 3.76 -17.57 5.47
CA THR A 51 4.57 -16.57 6.15
C THR A 51 3.83 -15.99 7.33
N GLN A 52 4.57 -15.77 8.42
CA GLN A 52 4.10 -15.01 9.58
C GLN A 52 4.61 -13.57 9.55
N ALA A 53 5.38 -13.17 8.53
CA ALA A 53 5.93 -11.83 8.41
C ALA A 53 4.80 -10.78 8.42
N SER A 54 5.04 -9.65 9.08
CA SER A 54 4.09 -8.54 9.20
C SER A 54 4.61 -7.25 8.57
N GLY A 55 5.72 -7.34 7.82
CA GLY A 55 6.33 -6.19 7.14
C GLY A 55 6.90 -5.13 8.08
N ASP A 56 7.01 -5.39 9.38
CA ASP A 56 7.56 -4.47 10.35
C ASP A 56 9.07 -4.60 10.50
N CYS A 57 9.69 -3.47 10.85
CA CYS A 57 11.09 -3.38 11.22
C CYS A 57 11.32 -2.25 12.25
N PRO A 58 12.31 -2.35 13.15
CA PRO A 58 12.83 -1.22 13.90
C PRO A 58 13.14 -0.03 12.97
N MET A 59 12.38 1.06 13.04
CA MET A 59 12.55 2.18 12.10
C MET A 59 12.29 3.55 12.72
N LEU A 60 11.19 3.73 13.45
CA LEU A 60 10.83 5.00 14.06
C LEU A 60 10.88 4.91 15.58
N CYS A 61 11.21 6.01 16.26
CA CYS A 61 10.99 6.10 17.71
C CYS A 61 9.49 6.20 18.03
N ALA A 62 9.11 5.93 19.28
CA ALA A 62 7.70 5.92 19.72
C ALA A 62 6.95 7.24 19.40
N GLU A 63 7.58 8.40 19.59
CA GLU A 63 6.98 9.71 19.28
C GLU A 63 6.68 9.86 17.78
N CYS A 64 7.64 9.48 16.93
CA CYS A 64 7.47 9.54 15.48
C CYS A 64 6.41 8.52 15.04
N GLU A 65 6.43 7.30 15.56
CA GLU A 65 5.42 6.28 15.28
C GLU A 65 4.01 6.79 15.60
N SER A 66 3.82 7.39 16.79
CA SER A 66 2.55 7.99 17.19
C SER A 66 2.12 9.11 16.24
N HIS A 67 3.04 10.01 15.87
CA HIS A 67 2.78 11.05 14.88
C HIS A 67 2.33 10.46 13.54
N PHE A 68 3.02 9.44 13.04
CA PHE A 68 2.69 8.82 11.75
C PHE A 68 1.33 8.11 11.80
N ASN A 69 1.05 7.40 12.89
CA ASN A 69 -0.21 6.70 13.09
C ASN A 69 -1.41 7.67 13.09
N VAL A 70 -1.34 8.76 13.87
CA VAL A 70 -2.42 9.75 13.99
C VAL A 70 -2.64 10.52 12.69
N ASN A 71 -1.56 10.96 12.03
CA ASN A 71 -1.67 11.88 10.90
C ASN A 71 -1.83 11.18 9.54
N PHE A 72 -1.53 9.88 9.44
CA PHE A 72 -1.52 9.17 8.16
C PHE A 72 -2.23 7.82 8.20
N ASP A 73 -1.91 6.95 9.17
CA ASP A 73 -2.41 5.57 9.13
C ASP A 73 -3.89 5.46 9.50
N ILE A 74 -4.32 6.18 10.55
CA ILE A 74 -5.74 6.24 10.93
C ILE A 74 -6.59 6.86 9.79
N PRO A 75 -6.23 8.03 9.21
CA PRO A 75 -6.96 8.57 8.06
C PRO A 75 -6.99 7.62 6.86
N LEU A 76 -5.88 6.94 6.54
CA LEU A 76 -5.83 5.97 5.44
C LEU A 76 -6.83 4.84 5.65
N GLN A 77 -6.85 4.26 6.85
CA GLN A 77 -7.76 3.18 7.19
C GLN A 77 -9.23 3.62 7.08
N GLN A 78 -9.58 4.77 7.69
CA GLN A 78 -10.93 5.31 7.64
C GLN A 78 -11.40 5.57 6.20
N ILE A 79 -10.52 6.07 5.33
CA ILE A 79 -10.85 6.34 3.93
C ILE A 79 -11.06 5.04 3.14
N ILE A 80 -10.22 4.02 3.35
CA ILE A 80 -10.39 2.72 2.69
C ILE A 80 -11.68 2.03 3.14
N GLU A 81 -11.98 2.04 4.44
CA GLU A 81 -13.24 1.49 4.99
C GLU A 81 -14.46 2.25 4.46
N LYS A 82 -14.36 3.57 4.31
CA LYS A 82 -15.40 4.39 3.67
C LYS A 82 -15.61 3.96 2.22
N LEU A 83 -14.55 3.63 1.49
CA LEU A 83 -14.62 3.19 0.10
C LEU A 83 -15.31 1.83 -0.07
N ASP A 84 -15.38 1.00 0.97
CA ASP A 84 -16.18 -0.24 0.95
C ASP A 84 -17.68 0.06 0.85
N ARG A 85 -18.11 1.21 1.39
CA ARG A 85 -19.53 1.61 1.45
C ARG A 85 -19.93 2.59 0.35
N GLN A 86 -18.98 3.39 -0.14
CA GLN A 86 -19.24 4.43 -1.12
C GLN A 86 -18.12 4.55 -2.14
N ARG A 87 -18.47 4.73 -3.41
CA ARG A 87 -17.48 4.89 -4.50
C ARG A 87 -16.97 6.32 -4.68
N THR A 88 -17.16 7.18 -3.67
CA THR A 88 -16.73 8.58 -3.76
C THR A 88 -16.00 9.01 -2.51
N ILE A 89 -15.07 9.96 -2.64
CA ILE A 89 -14.44 10.65 -1.50
C ILE A 89 -14.41 12.15 -1.77
N CYS A 90 -14.50 12.96 -0.71
CA CYS A 90 -14.40 14.41 -0.84
C CYS A 90 -12.93 14.84 -1.07
N ALA A 91 -12.71 16.10 -1.42
CA ALA A 91 -11.36 16.61 -1.67
C ALA A 91 -10.44 16.57 -0.44
N ASN A 92 -11.00 16.73 0.77
CA ASN A 92 -10.23 16.61 2.02
C ASN A 92 -9.76 15.17 2.25
N ASP A 93 -10.67 14.19 2.11
CA ASP A 93 -10.32 12.77 2.16
C ASP A 93 -9.25 12.46 1.10
N ALA A 94 -9.43 12.94 -0.14
CA ALA A 94 -8.46 12.74 -1.21
C ALA A 94 -7.07 13.31 -0.87
N ARG A 95 -7.01 14.46 -0.20
CA ARG A 95 -5.76 15.07 0.27
C ARG A 95 -5.12 14.22 1.37
N SER A 96 -5.89 13.84 2.39
CA SER A 96 -5.42 13.00 3.49
C SER A 96 -4.93 11.64 3.00
N PHE A 97 -5.68 11.01 2.10
CA PHE A 97 -5.31 9.77 1.43
C PHE A 97 -3.98 9.92 0.68
N SER A 98 -3.85 10.97 -0.14
CA SER A 98 -2.62 11.20 -0.91
C SER A 98 -1.40 11.39 0.00
N ARG A 99 -1.54 12.14 1.10
CA ARG A 99 -0.47 12.31 2.10
C ARG A 99 -0.13 10.99 2.78
N ALA A 100 -1.14 10.21 3.16
CA ALA A 100 -0.92 8.92 3.80
C ALA A 100 -0.23 7.92 2.87
N MET A 101 -0.58 7.89 1.59
CA MET A 101 0.07 7.03 0.62
C MET A 101 1.54 7.41 0.36
N LEU A 102 1.85 8.70 0.34
CA LEU A 102 3.25 9.16 0.29
C LEU A 102 4.00 8.79 1.58
N SER A 103 3.32 8.81 2.72
CA SER A 103 3.83 8.30 3.99
C SER A 103 4.21 6.82 3.94
N VAL A 104 3.31 5.98 3.41
CA VAL A 104 3.54 4.55 3.16
C VAL A 104 4.73 4.35 2.23
N ALA A 105 4.81 5.10 1.12
CA ALA A 105 5.92 5.01 0.17
C ALA A 105 7.26 5.35 0.83
N TRP A 106 7.34 6.46 1.57
CA TRP A 106 8.57 6.86 2.25
C TRP A 106 9.01 5.82 3.29
N ARG A 107 8.09 5.35 4.13
CA ARG A 107 8.39 4.30 5.12
C ARG A 107 8.80 2.99 4.46
N ALA A 108 8.19 2.59 3.35
CA ALA A 108 8.57 1.40 2.60
C ALA A 108 10.01 1.51 2.09
N SER A 109 10.41 2.69 1.58
CA SER A 109 11.79 2.94 1.14
C SER A 109 12.82 2.79 2.26
N LYS A 110 12.46 3.22 3.48
CA LYS A 110 13.30 3.11 4.68
C LYS A 110 13.28 1.72 5.32
N SER A 111 12.29 0.90 5.01
CA SER A 111 12.16 -0.43 5.58
C SER A 111 13.21 -1.40 5.03
N TYR A 112 13.67 -2.28 5.91
CA TYR A 112 14.49 -3.44 5.57
C TYR A 112 13.73 -4.77 5.76
N ALA A 113 12.43 -4.72 6.03
CA ALA A 113 11.63 -5.94 6.04
C ALA A 113 11.59 -6.56 4.64
N GLU A 114 11.63 -7.90 4.56
CA GLU A 114 11.69 -8.66 3.30
C GLU A 114 10.64 -8.20 2.27
N PHE A 115 9.42 -7.91 2.75
CA PHE A 115 8.30 -7.47 1.92
C PHE A 115 8.59 -6.17 1.14
N TYR A 116 9.48 -5.30 1.63
CA TYR A 116 9.83 -4.02 1.01
C TYR A 116 11.24 -3.97 0.42
N GLN A 117 11.99 -5.08 0.43
CA GLN A 117 13.43 -5.09 0.09
C GLN A 117 13.74 -4.51 -1.31
N ASN A 118 12.82 -4.71 -2.25
CA ASN A 118 12.95 -4.26 -3.65
C ASN A 118 12.37 -2.86 -3.91
N PHE A 119 11.89 -2.17 -2.87
CA PHE A 119 11.33 -0.83 -2.99
C PHE A 119 12.30 0.20 -2.39
N LYS A 120 13.03 0.90 -3.26
CA LYS A 120 13.99 1.95 -2.86
C LYS A 120 13.79 3.21 -3.68
N LEU A 121 13.36 4.27 -3.01
CA LEU A 121 13.25 5.60 -3.60
C LEU A 121 14.65 6.21 -3.72
N SER A 122 14.85 7.04 -4.75
CA SER A 122 16.02 7.91 -4.82
C SER A 122 16.01 8.92 -3.67
N ARG A 123 17.18 9.32 -3.16
CA ARG A 123 17.32 10.35 -2.12
C ARG A 123 16.49 11.61 -2.40
N HIS A 124 16.47 12.10 -3.64
CA HIS A 124 15.65 13.25 -4.04
C HIS A 124 14.16 13.08 -3.70
N HIS A 125 13.55 11.97 -4.15
CA HIS A 125 12.16 11.64 -3.82
C HIS A 125 11.94 11.42 -2.32
N GLU A 126 12.89 10.80 -1.62
CA GLU A 126 12.76 10.62 -0.17
C GLU A 126 12.73 11.96 0.56
N ASP A 127 13.60 12.90 0.19
CA ASP A 127 13.68 14.23 0.81
C ASP A 127 12.44 15.07 0.45
N GLN A 128 11.98 15.02 -0.80
CA GLN A 128 10.74 15.66 -1.24
C GLN A 128 9.49 15.10 -0.55
N ILE A 129 9.43 13.79 -0.32
CA ILE A 129 8.31 13.21 0.41
C ILE A 129 8.42 13.55 1.90
N LYS A 130 9.62 13.51 2.47
CA LYS A 130 9.85 13.84 3.88
C LYS A 130 9.42 15.26 4.21
N SER A 131 9.64 16.22 3.30
CA SER A 131 9.22 17.61 3.51
C SER A 131 7.69 17.75 3.64
N LEU A 132 6.88 16.85 3.04
CA LEU A 132 5.42 16.85 3.19
C LEU A 132 4.95 16.68 4.63
N PHE A 133 5.73 15.97 5.44
CA PHE A 133 5.37 15.65 6.82
C PHE A 133 5.49 16.86 7.74
N SER A 134 6.28 17.86 7.34
CA SER A 134 6.40 19.15 8.02
C SER A 134 5.68 20.29 7.26
N ASP A 135 5.26 20.06 6.02
CA ASP A 135 4.57 21.04 5.18
C ASP A 135 3.07 21.11 5.46
N ASN A 136 2.68 22.12 6.24
CA ASN A 136 1.28 22.49 6.48
C ASN A 136 0.63 23.20 5.29
N SER A 137 1.42 23.75 4.36
CA SER A 137 0.91 24.47 3.17
C SER A 137 0.42 23.54 2.07
N HIS A 138 0.79 22.26 2.14
CA HIS A 138 0.50 21.21 1.17
C HIS A 138 1.05 21.47 -0.25
N LYS A 139 1.93 22.46 -0.42
CA LYS A 139 2.53 22.79 -1.72
C LYS A 139 3.29 21.61 -2.30
N SER A 140 3.97 20.86 -1.44
CA SER A 140 4.77 19.71 -1.88
C SER A 140 3.90 18.59 -2.46
N LEU A 141 2.59 18.56 -2.16
CA LEU A 141 1.66 17.57 -2.70
C LEU A 141 1.35 17.81 -4.18
N ALA A 142 1.53 19.04 -4.66
CA ALA A 142 1.28 19.40 -6.06
C ALA A 142 2.21 18.66 -7.04
N HIS A 143 3.37 18.17 -6.57
CA HIS A 143 4.30 17.38 -7.37
C HIS A 143 3.83 15.95 -7.64
N TYR A 144 2.82 15.48 -6.91
CA TYR A 144 2.37 14.09 -6.97
C TYR A 144 0.93 13.99 -7.49
N ALA A 145 0.68 12.95 -8.27
CA ALA A 145 -0.67 12.54 -8.66
C ALA A 145 -0.97 11.19 -8.02
N VAL A 146 -1.98 11.12 -7.16
CA VAL A 146 -2.38 9.86 -6.52
C VAL A 146 -3.68 9.40 -7.15
N ARG A 147 -3.75 8.12 -7.50
CA ARG A 147 -4.97 7.45 -7.98
C ARG A 147 -5.23 6.23 -7.11
N ILE A 148 -6.50 5.96 -6.84
CA ILE A 148 -6.97 4.75 -6.18
C ILE A 148 -8.06 4.14 -7.04
N SER A 149 -8.03 2.82 -7.18
CA SER A 149 -9.07 2.03 -7.82
C SER A 149 -9.47 0.88 -6.91
N ARG A 150 -10.78 0.62 -6.81
CA ARG A 150 -11.30 -0.59 -6.17
C ARG A 150 -11.08 -1.77 -7.10
N LEU A 151 -10.58 -2.86 -6.54
CA LEU A 151 -10.40 -4.09 -7.28
C LEU A 151 -11.69 -4.92 -7.25
N PHE A 152 -11.94 -5.61 -8.34
CA PHE A 152 -12.93 -6.69 -8.39
C PHE A 152 -12.40 -7.85 -9.21
N ASP A 153 -12.91 -9.04 -8.89
CA ASP A 153 -12.67 -10.24 -9.67
C ASP A 153 -13.88 -10.45 -10.58
N HIS A 154 -13.70 -10.31 -11.89
CA HIS A 154 -14.80 -10.51 -12.84
C HIS A 154 -14.99 -11.99 -13.21
N ILE A 155 -14.03 -12.86 -12.87
CA ILE A 155 -14.06 -14.29 -13.15
C ILE A 155 -14.74 -15.03 -12.00
N HIS A 156 -14.42 -14.64 -10.76
CA HIS A 156 -14.89 -15.31 -9.54
C HIS A 156 -15.85 -14.45 -8.69
N GLY A 157 -16.08 -13.19 -9.06
CA GLY A 157 -17.01 -12.33 -8.33
C GLY A 157 -16.57 -12.07 -6.89
N ASN A 158 -17.45 -12.40 -5.94
CA ASN A 158 -17.24 -12.15 -4.51
C ASN A 158 -16.60 -13.33 -3.76
N ASP A 159 -16.34 -14.46 -4.43
CA ASP A 159 -15.75 -15.65 -3.80
C ASP A 159 -14.29 -15.40 -3.38
N VAL A 160 -13.65 -14.38 -3.98
CA VAL A 160 -12.28 -13.97 -3.66
C VAL A 160 -12.30 -12.69 -2.83
N ASN A 161 -11.83 -12.79 -1.58
CA ASN A 161 -11.63 -11.60 -0.76
C ASN A 161 -10.33 -10.87 -1.14
N LEU A 162 -10.42 -9.97 -2.13
CA LEU A 162 -9.31 -9.15 -2.60
C LEU A 162 -8.70 -8.23 -1.53
N ALA A 163 -9.37 -8.01 -0.39
CA ALA A 163 -8.78 -7.28 0.73
C ALA A 163 -7.68 -8.07 1.45
N LYS A 164 -7.68 -9.41 1.33
CA LYS A 164 -6.61 -10.26 1.86
C LYS A 164 -5.35 -10.27 0.99
N ILE A 165 -5.43 -9.76 -0.24
CA ILE A 165 -4.30 -9.74 -1.17
C ILE A 165 -3.47 -8.48 -0.93
N MET A 166 -2.18 -8.70 -0.71
CA MET A 166 -1.19 -7.64 -0.56
C MET A 166 -0.02 -7.90 -1.48
N LEU A 167 0.38 -6.89 -2.24
CA LEU A 167 1.56 -6.95 -3.08
C LEU A 167 2.60 -5.96 -2.60
N SER A 168 3.86 -6.38 -2.67
CA SER A 168 4.98 -5.49 -2.36
C SER A 168 4.92 -4.25 -3.26
N PRO A 169 5.19 -3.06 -2.70
CA PRO A 169 5.26 -1.85 -3.50
C PRO A 169 6.26 -1.98 -4.64
N ARG A 170 5.95 -1.42 -5.81
CA ARG A 170 6.85 -1.40 -6.97
C ARG A 170 7.11 0.03 -7.44
N ILE A 171 8.27 0.21 -8.05
CA ILE A 171 8.66 1.44 -8.74
C ILE A 171 8.72 1.13 -10.23
N LEU A 172 7.88 1.77 -11.01
CA LEU A 172 7.87 1.70 -12.46
C LEU A 172 8.41 3.02 -13.01
N ARG A 173 9.51 2.95 -13.75
CA ARG A 173 10.12 4.12 -14.41
C ARG A 173 9.70 4.14 -15.85
N ASN A 174 9.25 5.29 -16.34
CA ASN A 174 8.97 5.50 -17.75
C ASN A 174 9.49 6.88 -18.18
N LYS A 175 9.39 7.18 -19.47
CA LYS A 175 9.83 8.47 -20.04
C LYS A 175 9.17 9.70 -19.41
N ASN A 176 8.03 9.54 -18.75
CA ASN A 176 7.24 10.61 -18.17
C ASN A 176 7.44 10.73 -16.64
N GLY A 177 8.28 9.89 -16.02
CA GLY A 177 8.58 9.96 -14.60
C GLY A 177 8.57 8.61 -13.88
N VAL A 178 8.20 8.67 -12.60
CA VAL A 178 8.18 7.53 -11.68
C VAL A 178 6.75 7.27 -11.24
N ASN A 179 6.28 6.03 -11.43
CA ASN A 179 5.02 5.53 -10.92
C ASN A 179 5.29 4.53 -9.77
N LEU A 180 4.77 4.83 -8.59
CA LEU A 180 4.82 3.94 -7.43
C LEU A 180 3.49 3.21 -7.32
N THR A 181 3.51 1.88 -7.31
CA THR A 181 2.28 1.07 -7.28
C THR A 181 2.18 0.25 -6.00
N PHE A 182 0.98 0.20 -5.43
CA PHE A 182 0.66 -0.52 -4.21
C PHE A 182 -0.64 -1.30 -4.41
N MET A 183 -0.73 -2.46 -3.77
CA MET A 183 -1.97 -3.24 -3.70
C MET A 183 -2.17 -3.77 -2.28
N PHE A 184 -3.23 -3.31 -1.62
CA PHE A 184 -3.68 -3.79 -0.31
C PHE A 184 -5.11 -3.29 -0.03
N GLY A 185 -5.83 -3.94 0.88
CA GLY A 185 -7.16 -3.50 1.30
C GLY A 185 -8.18 -3.44 0.15
N GLY A 186 -8.04 -4.35 -0.83
CA GLY A 186 -8.94 -4.45 -1.98
C GLY A 186 -8.80 -3.28 -2.96
N CYS A 187 -7.70 -2.52 -2.85
CA CYS A 187 -7.43 -1.34 -3.64
C CYS A 187 -6.12 -1.49 -4.41
N PHE A 188 -6.10 -0.96 -5.63
CA PHE A 188 -4.87 -0.67 -6.36
C PHE A 188 -4.62 0.83 -6.34
N ILE A 189 -3.41 1.20 -5.97
CA ILE A 189 -3.04 2.59 -5.68
C ILE A 189 -1.78 2.94 -6.47
N GLU A 190 -1.80 4.12 -7.08
CA GLU A 190 -0.72 4.63 -7.91
C GLU A 190 -0.35 6.03 -7.47
N ILE A 191 0.96 6.31 -7.46
CA ILE A 191 1.53 7.63 -7.18
C ILE A 191 2.47 7.97 -8.33
N LEU A 192 2.12 8.99 -9.11
CA LEU A 192 2.94 9.49 -10.22
C LEU A 192 3.70 10.75 -9.81
N SER A 193 4.98 10.82 -10.18
CA SER A 193 5.86 11.99 -10.07
C SER A 193 6.69 12.16 -11.36
N PRO A 194 6.67 13.34 -12.02
CA PRO A 194 5.88 14.52 -11.67
C PRO A 194 4.39 14.35 -11.94
N ARG A 195 3.57 15.18 -11.30
CA ARG A 195 2.13 15.27 -11.57
C ARG A 195 1.88 15.66 -13.04
N PRO A 196 1.01 14.94 -13.78
CA PRO A 196 0.71 15.27 -15.15
C PRO A 196 -0.16 16.54 -15.23
N PRO A 197 -0.25 17.19 -16.41
CA PRO A 197 -1.12 18.34 -16.62
C PRO A 197 -2.57 18.05 -16.21
N ARG A 198 -3.29 19.08 -15.75
CA ARG A 198 -4.64 18.94 -15.21
C ARG A 198 -5.61 18.18 -16.14
N PRO A 199 -5.65 18.42 -17.46
CA PRO A 199 -6.55 17.66 -18.35
C PRO A 199 -6.29 16.15 -18.27
N THR A 200 -5.02 15.73 -18.37
CA THR A 200 -4.59 14.33 -18.23
C THR A 200 -4.89 13.78 -16.84
N ALA A 201 -4.60 14.57 -15.79
CA ALA A 201 -4.87 14.16 -14.42
C ALA A 201 -6.36 13.84 -14.19
N VAL A 202 -7.25 14.63 -14.79
CA VAL A 202 -8.70 14.42 -14.70
C VAL A 202 -9.15 13.23 -15.55
N SER A 203 -8.72 13.13 -16.81
CA SER A 203 -9.10 12.04 -17.70
C SER A 203 -8.64 10.66 -17.19
N GLU A 204 -7.53 10.64 -16.46
CA GLU A 204 -6.96 9.43 -15.88
C GLU A 204 -7.38 9.17 -14.42
N HIS A 205 -8.32 9.96 -13.90
CA HIS A 205 -8.92 9.77 -12.58
C HIS A 205 -7.95 9.90 -11.40
N TYR A 206 -6.93 10.75 -11.53
CA TYR A 206 -6.13 11.16 -10.38
C TYR A 206 -6.97 12.02 -9.42
N LEU A 207 -6.69 11.84 -8.14
CA LEU A 207 -7.40 12.51 -7.06
C LEU A 207 -7.24 14.04 -7.15
N LYS A 208 -8.38 14.72 -7.03
CA LYS A 208 -8.51 16.16 -6.85
C LYS A 208 -8.49 16.46 -5.34
N THR A 209 -7.47 17.17 -4.88
CA THR A 209 -7.23 17.50 -3.47
C THR A 209 -7.71 18.92 -3.07
N GLY A 210 -8.28 19.65 -4.03
CA GLY A 210 -8.81 21.00 -3.87
C GLY A 210 -10.30 20.99 -3.49
N LEU A 211 -11.19 21.06 -4.50
CA LEU A 211 -12.64 21.10 -4.32
C LEU A 211 -13.36 19.94 -5.04
N GLY A 212 -14.55 19.61 -4.53
CA GLY A 212 -15.47 18.65 -5.12
C GLY A 212 -15.31 17.21 -4.61
N LYS A 213 -15.90 16.27 -5.37
CA LYS A 213 -15.85 14.83 -5.11
C LYS A 213 -14.98 14.13 -6.14
N ASN A 214 -14.36 13.04 -5.72
CA ASN A 214 -13.61 12.10 -6.55
C ASN A 214 -14.41 10.81 -6.66
N ASN A 215 -14.70 10.38 -7.89
CA ASN A 215 -15.30 9.09 -8.16
C ASN A 215 -14.19 8.06 -8.28
N ILE A 216 -14.24 7.05 -7.41
CA ILE A 216 -13.25 5.97 -7.39
C ILE A 216 -13.72 4.91 -8.38
N ARG A 217 -12.84 4.60 -9.34
CA ARG A 217 -13.10 3.58 -10.34
C ARG A 217 -13.01 2.19 -9.73
N THR A 218 -13.74 1.27 -10.34
CA THR A 218 -13.58 -0.16 -10.13
C THR A 218 -12.86 -0.73 -11.33
N ILE A 219 -11.78 -1.47 -11.11
CA ILE A 219 -10.98 -2.12 -12.15
C ILE A 219 -10.83 -3.59 -11.84
N SER A 220 -10.76 -4.42 -12.87
CA SER A 220 -10.50 -5.83 -12.64
C SER A 220 -9.08 -6.02 -12.14
N VAL A 221 -8.90 -6.92 -11.17
CA VAL A 221 -7.56 -7.29 -10.67
C VAL A 221 -6.65 -7.84 -11.79
N TYR A 222 -7.24 -8.43 -12.84
CA TYR A 222 -6.52 -8.93 -14.01
C TYR A 222 -6.11 -7.84 -15.00
N ALA A 223 -6.75 -6.67 -14.95
CA ALA A 223 -6.43 -5.52 -15.79
C ALA A 223 -5.28 -4.67 -15.21
N VAL A 224 -4.77 -5.01 -14.04
CA VAL A 224 -3.70 -4.25 -13.38
C VAL A 224 -2.36 -4.52 -14.10
N PRO A 225 -1.73 -3.52 -14.73
CA PRO A 225 -0.52 -3.73 -15.52
C PRO A 225 0.62 -4.32 -14.69
N GLY A 226 1.26 -5.36 -15.21
CA GLY A 226 2.37 -6.04 -14.53
C GLY A 226 1.98 -6.88 -13.31
N TYR A 227 0.67 -6.95 -12.99
CA TYR A 227 0.13 -7.78 -11.91
C TYR A 227 -0.90 -8.80 -12.40
N GLY A 228 -1.62 -8.54 -13.50
CA GLY A 228 -2.69 -9.42 -14.00
C GLY A 228 -2.28 -10.89 -14.17
N GLU A 229 -1.15 -11.16 -14.84
CA GLU A 229 -0.65 -12.54 -15.02
C GLU A 229 -0.24 -13.20 -13.69
N ASN A 230 0.41 -12.43 -12.81
CA ASN A 230 0.78 -12.92 -11.49
C ASN A 230 -0.47 -13.24 -10.66
N MET A 231 -1.52 -12.42 -10.80
CA MET A 231 -2.80 -12.59 -10.13
C MET A 231 -3.56 -13.80 -10.66
N LEU A 232 -3.58 -14.04 -11.97
CA LEU A 232 -4.13 -15.26 -12.56
C LEU A 232 -3.42 -16.49 -11.99
N ARG A 233 -2.09 -16.55 -12.12
CA ARG A 233 -1.31 -17.68 -11.59
C ARG A 233 -1.50 -17.89 -10.09
N MET A 234 -1.62 -16.80 -9.34
CA MET A 234 -1.86 -16.83 -7.90
C MET A 234 -3.19 -17.48 -7.55
N LEU A 235 -4.26 -17.05 -8.22
CA LEU A 235 -5.62 -17.54 -7.99
C LEU A 235 -5.83 -18.95 -8.57
N GLU A 236 -5.19 -19.27 -9.70
CA GLU A 236 -5.16 -20.62 -10.28
C GLU A 236 -4.47 -21.61 -9.34
N LYS A 237 -3.27 -21.29 -8.85
CA LYS A 237 -2.54 -22.14 -7.88
C LYS A 237 -3.31 -22.38 -6.58
N ASP A 238 -4.13 -21.44 -6.16
CA ASP A 238 -4.99 -21.57 -4.98
C ASP A 238 -6.18 -22.52 -5.24
N ARG A 239 -6.63 -22.64 -6.50
CA ARG A 239 -7.72 -23.54 -6.93
C ARG A 239 -7.24 -24.96 -7.26
N GLU A 240 -6.05 -25.13 -7.83
CA GLU A 240 -5.53 -26.42 -8.33
C GLU A 240 -4.98 -27.37 -7.23
N ASP A 241 -5.39 -27.24 -5.96
CA ASP A 241 -5.01 -28.15 -4.86
C ASP A 241 -3.48 -28.29 -4.62
N HIS A 242 -2.63 -27.44 -5.22
CA HIS A 242 -1.18 -27.38 -4.94
C HIS A 242 -0.84 -26.66 -3.62
N VAL A 243 -1.75 -26.80 -2.66
CA VAL A 243 -1.68 -26.17 -1.35
C VAL A 243 -1.92 -27.27 -0.33
N THR A 244 -0.96 -27.46 0.58
CA THR A 244 -1.01 -28.54 1.57
C THR A 244 -2.36 -28.53 2.32
N PRO A 245 -2.92 -29.66 2.79
CA PRO A 245 -4.28 -29.75 3.36
C PRO A 245 -4.65 -28.71 4.44
N SER A 246 -3.67 -28.08 5.09
CA SER A 246 -3.83 -26.92 5.99
C SER A 246 -4.35 -25.64 5.31
N PHE A 247 -4.40 -25.57 3.98
CA PHE A 247 -4.77 -24.38 3.19
C PHE A 247 -6.27 -24.30 2.82
N ARG A 248 -7.06 -25.37 2.99
CA ARG A 248 -8.51 -25.35 2.70
C ARG A 248 -9.33 -24.40 3.59
N ARG A 249 -8.70 -23.71 4.56
CA ARG A 249 -9.36 -22.73 5.45
C ARG A 249 -9.25 -21.27 4.98
N PHE A 250 -8.56 -20.97 3.88
CA PHE A 250 -8.28 -19.58 3.47
C PHE A 250 -9.29 -19.00 2.47
N THR A 251 -10.00 -19.85 1.73
CA THR A 251 -10.93 -19.49 0.64
C THR A 251 -12.41 -19.69 0.96
N ALA A 252 -12.76 -20.33 2.07
CA ALA A 252 -14.15 -20.43 2.48
C ALA A 252 -14.63 -19.08 3.04
N PRO A 253 -15.78 -18.53 2.60
CA PRO A 253 -16.45 -17.48 3.33
C PRO A 253 -16.82 -18.02 4.73
N ASN A 254 -16.61 -17.20 5.77
CA ASN A 254 -17.20 -17.45 7.09
C ASN A 254 -18.71 -17.27 7.03
#